data_AF-A0A9P9IDM7-F1
#
_entry.id   AF-A0A9P9IDM7-F1
#
_cell.length_a   1.000
_cell.length_b   1.000
_cell.length_c   1.000
_cell.angle_alpha   90.00
_cell.angle_beta   90.00
_cell.angle_gamma   90.00
#
_symmetry.space_group_name_H-M   'P 1'
#
loop_
_entity.id
_entity.type
_entity.pdbx_description
1 polymer ?
#
loop_
_entity_poly.entity_id
_entity_poly.type
_entity_poly.pdbx_seq_one_letter_code
_entity_poly.pdbx_strand_id
1 'polypeptide(L)' 'MDRLHATVVKTFCLRCRKSVETMSTDDIETHMVFIAHNLYYCPQCADATGHPGKLRGQVGDGVKKQTTLGE' A
#
# COMPACT_ATOMS: atom_id res chain seq x y z
N MET A 1 10.49 -29.24 -17.49
CA MET A 1 10.32 -27.96 -18.21
C MET A 1 9.28 -27.15 -17.45
N ASP A 2 9.69 -26.53 -16.34
CA ASP A 2 8.84 -25.61 -15.58
C ASP A 2 8.58 -24.36 -16.44
N ARG A 3 7.37 -24.25 -16.99
CA ARG A 3 6.93 -23.05 -17.70
C ARG A 3 6.97 -21.89 -16.70
N LEU A 4 7.82 -20.89 -16.95
CA LEU A 4 7.74 -19.59 -16.31
C LEU A 4 6.39 -18.95 -16.66
N HIS A 5 5.37 -19.22 -15.84
CA HIS A 5 4.06 -18.60 -15.96
C HIS A 5 4.06 -17.36 -15.07
N ALA A 6 4.43 -16.22 -15.64
CA ALA A 6 4.24 -14.94 -14.98
C ALA A 6 2.77 -14.55 -15.11
N THR A 7 2.07 -14.38 -13.99
CA THR A 7 0.66 -13.96 -13.97
C THR A 7 0.55 -12.52 -13.51
N VAL A 8 -0.40 -11.77 -14.06
CA VAL A 8 -0.71 -10.41 -13.59
C VAL A 8 -1.69 -10.52 -12.45
N VAL A 9 -1.33 -9.94 -11.31
CA VAL A 9 -2.14 -9.89 -10.09
C VAL A 9 -2.57 -8.45 -9.87
N LYS A 10 -3.88 -8.25 -9.70
CA LYS A 10 -4.46 -6.94 -9.41
C LYS A 10 -4.96 -6.91 -7.97
N THR A 11 -4.43 -5.98 -7.20
CA THR A 11 -4.73 -5.85 -5.78
C THR A 11 -5.39 -4.52 -5.51
N PHE A 12 -6.38 -4.52 -4.62
CA PHE A 12 -7.21 -3.35 -4.35
C PHE A 12 -7.09 -2.94 -2.89
N CYS A 13 -7.03 -1.63 -2.67
CA CYS A 13 -7.13 -1.06 -1.34
C CYS A 13 -8.56 -1.26 -0.83
N LEU A 14 -8.72 -1.88 0.34
CA LEU A 14 -10.06 -2.11 0.91
C LEU A 14 -10.83 -0.83 1.28
N ARG A 15 -10.13 0.29 1.52
CA ARG A 15 -10.77 1.56 1.92
C ARG A 15 -11.19 2.43 0.75
N CYS A 16 -10.32 2.62 -0.24
CA CYS A 16 -10.55 3.55 -1.34
C CYS A 16 -10.64 2.86 -2.72
N ARG A 17 -10.56 1.52 -2.77
CA ARG A 17 -10.61 0.72 -4.00
C ARG A 17 -9.51 1.03 -5.03
N LYS A 18 -8.47 1.78 -4.64
CA LYS A 18 -7.30 2.02 -5.51
C LYS A 18 -6.65 0.70 -5.87
N SER A 19 -6.44 0.46 -7.17
CA SER A 19 -5.86 -0.77 -7.68
C SER A 19 -4.38 -0.61 -8.04
N VAL A 20 -3.60 -1.65 -7.80
CA VAL A 20 -2.23 -1.79 -8.29
C VAL A 20 -2.15 -3.10 -9.07
N GLU A 21 -1.48 -3.05 -10.22
CA GLU A 21 -1.18 -4.23 -11.03
C GLU A 21 0.29 -4.60 -10.81
N THR A 22 0.52 -5.85 -10.45
CA THR A 22 1.83 -6.43 -10.15
C THR A 22 1.97 -7.74 -10.90
N MET A 23 3.19 -8.15 -11.25
CA MET A 23 3.41 -9.52 -11.71
C MET A 23 3.53 -10.45 -10.50
N SER A 24 3.22 -11.73 -10.67
CA SER A 24 3.33 -12.75 -9.60
C SER A 24 4.73 -12.90 -9.03
N THR A 25 5.74 -12.41 -9.75
CA THR A 25 7.15 -12.37 -9.33
C THR A 25 7.53 -11.07 -8.62
N ASP A 26 6.63 -10.09 -8.53
CA ASP A 26 6.88 -8.77 -7.96
C ASP A 26 6.46 -8.71 -6.48
N ASP A 27 7.25 -8.03 -5.65
CA ASP A 27 6.97 -7.84 -4.23
C ASP A 27 5.88 -6.76 -4.05
N ILE A 28 4.62 -7.19 -3.90
CA ILE A 28 3.48 -6.25 -3.76
C ILE A 28 3.56 -5.33 -2.53
N GLU A 29 4.30 -5.76 -1.50
CA GLU A 29 4.61 -4.98 -0.30
C GLU A 29 5.42 -3.71 -0.61
N THR A 30 5.90 -3.54 -1.85
CA THR A 30 6.55 -2.32 -2.34
C THR A 30 5.55 -1.24 -2.73
N HIS A 31 4.31 -1.60 -3.04
CA HIS A 31 3.27 -0.69 -3.53
C HIS A 31 2.09 -0.53 -2.59
N MET A 32 1.80 -1.56 -1.79
CA MET A 32 0.67 -1.59 -0.87
C MET A 32 1.11 -2.08 0.50
N VAL A 33 0.40 -1.61 1.53
CA VAL A 33 0.65 -2.01 2.92
C VAL A 33 -0.20 -3.23 3.23
N PHE A 34 0.46 -4.35 3.51
CA PHE A 34 -0.20 -5.57 3.97
C PHE A 34 -0.79 -5.37 5.37
N ILE A 35 -2.07 -5.71 5.54
CA ILE A 35 -2.78 -5.59 6.81
C ILE A 35 -2.92 -6.97 7.46
N ALA A 36 -3.47 -7.94 6.72
CA ALA A 36 -3.63 -9.34 7.13
C ALA A 36 -4.16 -10.19 5.97
N HIS A 37 -3.87 -11.49 5.87
CA HIS A 37 -4.55 -12.48 5.00
C HIS A 37 -5.00 -11.96 3.60
N ASN A 38 -4.09 -11.39 2.82
CA ASN A 38 -4.34 -10.80 1.48
C ASN A 38 -5.17 -9.50 1.46
N LEU A 39 -5.33 -8.84 2.60
CA LEU A 39 -5.93 -7.52 2.75
C LEU A 39 -4.81 -6.48 2.68
N TYR A 40 -4.98 -5.52 1.77
CA TYR A 40 -4.00 -4.47 1.52
C TYR A 40 -4.65 -3.10 1.61
N TYR A 41 -3.93 -2.14 2.19
CA TYR A 41 -4.25 -0.72 2.13
C TYR A 41 -3.25 0.00 1.23
N CYS A 42 -3.69 1.08 0.58
CA CYS A 42 -2.74 2.01 -0.02
C CYS A 42 -1.99 2.79 1.07
N PRO A 43 -0.78 3.31 0.80
CA PRO A 43 0.00 4.09 1.77
C PRO A 43 -0.80 5.17 2.51
N GLN A 44 -1.63 5.92 1.78
CA GLN A 44 -2.45 7.00 2.35
C GLN A 44 -3.52 6.48 3.32
N CYS A 45 -4.16 5.34 3.01
CA CYS A 45 -5.17 4.75 3.88
C CYS A 45 -4.54 4.07 5.09
N ALA A 46 -3.36 3.49 4.94
CA ALA A 46 -2.60 2.90 6.03
C ALA A 46 -2.16 3.96 7.04
N ASP A 47 -1.60 5.07 6.57
CA ASP A 47 -1.22 6.22 7.41
C ASP A 47 -2.43 6.78 8.17
N ALA A 48 -3.54 7.01 7.47
CA ALA A 48 -4.79 7.52 8.08
C ALA A 48 -5.43 6.55 9.10
N THR A 49 -5.07 5.27 9.09
CA THR A 49 -5.59 4.25 10.03
C THR A 49 -4.56 3.84 11.09
N GLY A 50 -3.36 4.41 11.06
CA GLY A 50 -2.28 4.09 12.00
C GLY A 50 -1.63 2.73 11.73
N HIS A 51 -1.78 2.17 10.54
CA HIS A 51 -1.01 0.98 10.13
C HIS A 51 0.38 1.43 9.68
N PRO A 52 1.46 0.93 10.30
CA PRO A 52 2.82 1.32 9.95
C PRO A 52 3.17 0.75 8.57
N GLY A 53 2.86 1.52 7.52
CA GLY A 53 3.23 1.20 6.16
C GLY A 53 4.72 1.33 5.95
N LYS A 54 5.52 0.32 6.30
CA LYS A 54 6.92 0.23 5.87
C LYS A 54 6.95 -0.23 4.41
N LEU A 55 6.58 0.65 3.49
CA LEU A 55 6.92 0.45 2.08
C LEU A 55 8.44 0.47 2.00
N ARG A 56 9.04 -0.62 1.53
CA ARG A 56 10.50 -0.84 1.48
C ARG A 56 11.13 0.23 0.58
N GLY A 57 11.47 1.40 1.16
CA GLY A 57 12.07 2.54 0.44
C GLY A 57 11.34 3.89 0.50
N GLN A 58 10.24 4.04 1.27
CA GLN A 58 9.63 5.37 1.44
C GLN A 58 10.25 6.14 2.62
N VAL A 59 11.13 7.08 2.29
CA VAL A 59 11.47 8.22 3.14
C VAL A 59 10.18 8.98 3.44
N GLY A 60 9.85 9.11 4.72
CA GLY A 60 8.60 9.72 5.18
C GLY A 60 8.46 11.17 4.75
N ASP A 61 7.39 11.46 4.02
CA ASP A 61 6.89 12.82 3.87
C ASP A 61 5.90 13.09 5.02
N GLY A 62 6.28 14.01 5.89
CA GLY A 62 5.76 14.15 7.24
C GLY A 62 4.28 14.54 7.33
N VAL A 63 3.54 13.78 8.14
CA VAL A 63 2.39 14.32 8.87
C VAL A 63 2.88 15.35 9.88
N LYS A 64 2.79 16.63 9.49
CA LYS A 64 2.38 17.72 10.39
C LYS A 64 1.80 18.87 9.58
N LYS A 65 0.47 18.86 9.40
CA LYS A 65 -0.33 20.09 9.37
C LYS A 65 -1.19 20.08 10.61
N GLN A 66 -0.59 20.58 11.68
CA GLN A 66 -1.24 20.86 12.94
C GLN A 66 -2.20 22.04 12.73
N THR A 67 -3.48 21.80 12.99
CA THR A 67 -4.56 22.78 13.13
C THR A 67 -4.20 23.89 14.13
N THR A 68 -4.50 25.14 13.79
CA THR A 68 -5.16 26.09 14.71
C THR A 68 -6.09 27.03 13.93
N LEU A 69 -7.39 26.83 14.13
CA LEU A 69 -8.45 27.80 13.96
C LEU A 69 -8.26 28.90 15.04
N GLY A 70 -8.33 30.17 14.67
CA GLY A 70 -8.31 31.31 15.59
C GLY A 70 -8.78 32.55 14.83
N GLU A 71 -9.73 33.25 15.43
CA GLU A 71 -10.64 34.28 14.88
C GLU A 71 -9.97 35.54 14.30
#